data_AF-A0A962UQB0-F1
#
_entry.id   AF-A0A962UQB0-F1
#
_cell.length_a   1.000
_cell.length_b   1.000
_cell.length_c   1.000
_cell.angle_alpha   90.00
_cell.angle_beta   90.00
_cell.angle_gamma   90.00
#
_symmetry.space_group_name_H-M   'P 1'
#
loop_
_entity.id
_entity.type
_entity.pdbx_description
1 polymer ?
#
loop_
_entity_poly.entity_id
_entity_poly.type
_entity_poly.pdbx_seq_one_letter_code
_entity_poly.pdbx_strand_id
1 'polypeptide(L)'
;MNVARTRHVLPASLPGFDKINRYWDTAHDMPAAKILPGEYYVTSSVELVTTVLGSCVSACIRDRVFGVGGMNHFMLPISSDGKGWNGSHD
;
A
#
# COMPACT_ATOMS: atom_id res chain seq x y z
N MET A 1 30.00 10.51 -14.75
CA MET A 1 28.93 10.10 -15.69
C MET A 1 27.61 10.41 -15.01
N ASN A 2 26.87 11.40 -15.52
CA ASN A 2 25.63 11.89 -14.90
C ASN A 2 24.47 11.04 -15.43
N VAL A 3 23.94 10.12 -14.62
CA VAL A 3 22.73 9.37 -14.98
C VAL A 3 21.57 10.35 -14.87
N ALA A 4 21.11 10.87 -16.01
CA ALA A 4 19.88 11.65 -16.07
C ALA A 4 18.76 10.79 -15.47
N ARG A 5 18.20 11.26 -14.35
CA ARG A 5 17.11 10.58 -13.65
C ARG A 5 15.90 10.58 -14.57
N THR A 6 15.67 9.49 -15.31
CA THR A 6 14.48 9.31 -16.14
C THR A 6 13.27 9.58 -15.25
N ARG A 7 12.48 10.61 -15.55
CA ARG A 7 11.27 10.90 -14.78
C ARG A 7 10.26 9.80 -15.09
N HIS A 8 10.18 8.78 -14.23
CA HIS A 8 9.14 7.79 -14.29
C HIS A 8 7.80 8.47 -13.98
N VAL A 9 6.90 8.50 -14.97
CA VAL A 9 5.56 9.07 -14.83
C VAL A 9 4.65 8.04 -14.18
N LEU A 10 4.00 8.41 -13.08
CA LEU A 10 3.02 7.56 -12.41
C LEU A 10 1.68 7.63 -13.16
N PRO A 11 0.94 6.51 -13.31
CA PRO A 11 -0.40 6.55 -13.88
C PRO A 11 -1.34 7.36 -12.98
N ALA A 12 -2.42 7.92 -13.53
CA ALA A 12 -3.40 8.62 -12.72
C ALA A 12 -4.04 7.68 -11.69
N SER A 13 -4.23 8.17 -10.45
CA SER A 13 -5.03 7.47 -9.45
C SER A 13 -6.52 7.57 -9.80
N LEU A 14 -7.31 6.61 -9.32
CA LEU A 14 -8.77 6.73 -9.37
C LEU A 14 -9.24 7.90 -8.49
N PRO A 15 -10.38 8.54 -8.81
CA PRO A 15 -10.94 9.63 -8.02
C PRO A 15 -11.09 9.25 -6.54
N GLY A 16 -10.65 10.13 -5.64
CA GLY A 16 -10.72 9.91 -4.19
C GLY A 16 -9.47 9.28 -3.58
N PHE A 17 -8.53 8.79 -4.40
CA PHE A 17 -7.22 8.29 -3.94
C PHE A 17 -6.06 9.25 -4.23
N ASP A 18 -6.36 10.51 -4.51
CA ASP A 18 -5.39 11.56 -4.86
C ASP A 18 -4.37 11.82 -3.74
N LYS A 19 -4.71 11.44 -2.50
CA LYS A 19 -3.88 11.63 -1.31
C LYS A 19 -2.96 10.43 -1.00
N ILE A 20 -3.11 9.31 -1.70
CA ILE A 20 -2.27 8.14 -1.46
C ILE A 20 -0.85 8.43 -1.92
N ASN A 21 0.12 8.13 -1.05
CA ASN A 21 1.52 8.32 -1.37
C ASN A 21 1.96 7.32 -2.44
N ARG A 22 2.22 7.82 -3.65
CA ARG A 22 2.65 7.02 -4.80
C ARG A 22 4.02 7.44 -5.29
N TYR A 23 4.85 6.47 -5.61
CA TYR A 23 6.24 6.67 -6.02
C TYR A 23 6.68 5.58 -7.00
N TRP A 24 7.82 5.79 -7.66
CA TRP A 24 8.46 4.74 -8.45
C TRP A 24 9.30 3.86 -7.54
N ASP A 25 8.98 2.57 -7.45
CA ASP A 25 9.79 1.60 -6.72
C ASP A 25 10.93 1.11 -7.60
N THR A 26 12.17 1.45 -7.23
CA THR A 26 13.35 1.10 -8.03
C THR A 26 13.76 -0.36 -7.90
N ALA A 27 13.30 -1.07 -6.86
CA ALA A 27 13.64 -2.49 -6.68
C ALA A 27 12.79 -3.38 -7.59
N HIS A 28 11.54 -3.00 -7.84
CA HIS A 28 10.61 -3.71 -8.70
C HIS A 28 10.41 -3.04 -10.08
N ASP A 29 11.05 -1.89 -10.30
CA ASP A 29 10.98 -1.07 -11.51
C ASP A 29 9.53 -0.78 -11.97
N MET A 30 8.68 -0.38 -11.01
CA MET A 30 7.27 -0.10 -11.29
C MET A 30 6.66 0.91 -10.29
N PRO A 31 5.50 1.52 -10.61
CA PRO A 31 4.79 2.38 -9.67
C PRO A 31 4.38 1.61 -8.42
N ALA A 32 4.43 2.27 -7.27
CA ALA A 32 3.99 1.74 -5.99
C ALA A 32 3.14 2.76 -5.24
N ALA A 33 2.07 2.28 -4.62
CA ALA A 33 1.19 3.03 -3.74
C ALA A 33 1.36 2.53 -2.30
N LYS A 34 1.87 3.37 -1.41
CA LYS A 34 2.03 3.02 0.00
C LYS A 34 0.83 3.50 0.80
N ILE A 35 0.17 2.56 1.48
CA ILE A 35 -0.93 2.83 2.41
C ILE A 35 -0.45 2.74 3.86
N LEU A 36 -0.96 3.62 4.70
CA LEU A 36 -0.70 3.75 6.14
C LEU A 36 -1.85 3.13 6.96
N PRO A 37 -1.68 2.93 8.27
CA PRO A 37 -2.76 2.44 9.14
C PRO A 37 -4.06 3.23 8.99
N GLY A 38 -5.17 2.53 8.77
CA GLY A 38 -6.50 3.11 8.55
C GLY A 38 -6.78 3.50 7.10
N GLU A 39 -5.81 3.43 6.20
CA GLU A 39 -6.00 3.73 4.78
C GLU A 39 -6.39 2.50 3.97
N TYR A 40 -6.94 2.74 2.79
CA TYR A 40 -7.15 1.75 1.75
C TYR A 40 -6.90 2.37 0.39
N TYR A 41 -6.58 1.53 -0.59
CA TYR A 41 -6.31 1.95 -1.95
C TYR A 41 -6.91 0.96 -2.94
N VAL A 42 -7.50 1.49 -4.01
CA VAL A 42 -8.03 0.73 -5.14
C VAL A 42 -7.44 1.30 -6.43
N THR A 43 -7.05 0.42 -7.34
CA THR A 43 -6.44 0.78 -8.61
C THR A 43 -6.86 -0.17 -9.73
N SER A 44 -6.96 0.37 -10.94
CA SER A 44 -7.05 -0.39 -12.20
C SER A 44 -5.72 -0.35 -12.98
N SER A 45 -4.68 0.25 -12.42
CA SER A 45 -3.35 0.34 -13.02
C SER A 45 -2.46 -0.84 -12.63
N VAL A 46 -1.41 -1.07 -13.42
CA VAL A 46 -0.35 -2.01 -13.07
C VAL A 46 0.62 -1.30 -12.12
N GLU A 47 0.41 -1.49 -10.82
CA GLU A 47 1.24 -0.91 -9.77
C GLU A 47 1.24 -1.80 -8.52
N LEU A 48 2.27 -1.65 -7.69
CA LEU A 48 2.34 -2.27 -6.38
C LEU A 48 1.45 -1.51 -5.40
N VAL A 49 0.83 -2.22 -4.46
CA VAL A 49 0.25 -1.61 -3.26
C VAL A 49 1.02 -2.15 -2.07
N THR A 50 1.62 -1.26 -1.27
CA THR A 50 2.55 -1.63 -0.20
C THR A 50 2.09 -1.08 1.14
N THR A 51 2.37 -1.83 2.20
CA THR A 51 2.23 -1.37 3.57
C THR A 51 3.17 -2.15 4.46
N VAL A 52 3.42 -1.65 5.66
CA VAL A 52 4.19 -2.38 6.68
C VAL A 52 3.22 -2.79 7.76
N LEU A 53 3.08 -4.11 7.96
CA LEU A 53 2.23 -4.67 9.00
C LEU A 53 3.07 -5.02 10.23
N GLY A 54 2.60 -4.60 11.40
CA GLY A 54 3.00 -5.15 12.69
C GLY A 54 1.95 -6.15 13.14
N SER A 55 1.19 -5.82 14.21
CA SER A 55 0.01 -6.57 14.62
C SER A 55 -1.20 -6.36 13.72
N CYS A 56 -1.23 -5.28 12.94
CA CYS A 56 -2.33 -4.96 12.03
C CYS A 56 -2.47 -5.98 10.90
N VAL A 57 -3.63 -5.98 10.25
CA VAL A 57 -3.94 -6.91 9.15
C VAL A 57 -4.35 -6.15 7.88
N SER A 58 -4.13 -6.80 6.74
CA SER A 58 -4.49 -6.29 5.42
C SER A 58 -5.18 -7.38 4.61
N ALA A 59 -6.18 -6.99 3.85
CA ALA A 59 -6.82 -7.83 2.84
C ALA A 59 -6.46 -7.31 1.44
N CYS A 60 -5.91 -8.20 0.61
CA CYS A 60 -5.62 -7.94 -0.80
C CYS A 60 -6.71 -8.56 -1.66
N ILE A 61 -7.35 -7.76 -2.51
CA ILE A 61 -8.40 -8.24 -3.42
C ILE A 61 -7.98 -7.92 -4.85
N ARG A 62 -8.12 -8.90 -5.76
CA ARG A 62 -7.82 -8.74 -7.19
C ARG A 62 -8.90 -9.37 -8.05
N ASP A 63 -9.51 -8.55 -8.88
CA ASP A 63 -10.32 -8.99 -10.01
C ASP A 63 -9.43 -9.11 -11.27
N ARG A 64 -9.31 -10.33 -11.81
CA ARG A 64 -8.48 -10.59 -12.99
C ARG A 64 -9.19 -10.29 -14.30
N VAL A 65 -10.52 -10.25 -14.32
CA VAL A 65 -11.33 -10.00 -15.52
C VAL A 65 -11.36 -8.50 -15.81
N PHE A 66 -11.65 -7.69 -14.79
CA PHE A 66 -11.70 -6.22 -14.94
C PHE A 66 -10.37 -5.53 -14.65
N GLY A 67 -9.37 -6.27 -14.15
CA GLY A 67 -8.03 -5.74 -13.88
C GLY A 67 -7.95 -4.78 -12.69
N VAL A 68 -8.98 -4.77 -11.83
CA VAL A 68 -9.04 -3.92 -10.63
C VAL A 68 -8.48 -4.69 -9.44
N GLY A 69 -7.70 -4.01 -8.61
CA GLY A 69 -7.25 -4.55 -7.34
C GLY A 69 -7.19 -3.49 -6.27
N GLY A 70 -7.01 -3.93 -5.04
CA GLY A 70 -6.87 -3.03 -3.91
C GLY A 70 -6.35 -3.73 -2.68
N MET A 71 -5.96 -2.91 -1.73
CA MET A 71 -5.44 -3.34 -0.44
C MET A 71 -5.84 -2.31 0.61
N ASN A 72 -6.11 -2.77 1.82
CA ASN A 72 -6.37 -1.90 2.95
C ASN A 72 -5.36 -2.10 4.09
N HIS A 73 -5.45 -1.29 5.13
CA HIS A 73 -4.70 -1.49 6.36
C HIS A 73 -5.67 -1.35 7.55
N PHE A 74 -6.23 -2.47 8.00
CA PHE A 74 -7.12 -2.48 9.16
C PHE A 74 -6.31 -2.26 10.44
N MET A 75 -6.68 -1.24 11.20
CA MET A 75 -6.18 -1.07 12.57
C MET A 75 -6.92 -2.04 13.49
N LEU A 76 -6.17 -2.89 14.19
CA LEU A 76 -6.74 -3.67 15.27
C LEU A 76 -7.03 -2.76 16.48
N PRO A 77 -8.10 -3.05 17.25
CA PRO A 77 -8.39 -2.30 18.47
C PRO A 77 -7.23 -2.45 19.46
N ILE A 78 -6.75 -1.30 19.97
CA ILE A 78 -5.80 -1.29 21.07
C ILE A 78 -6.60 -1.58 22.35
N SER A 79 -6.28 -2.68 23.05
CA SER A 79 -6.89 -2.95 24.35
C SER A 79 -6.55 -1.83 25.33
N SER A 80 -7.54 -1.34 26.08
CA SER A 80 -7.45 -0.21 27.02
C SER A 80 -6.42 -0.38 28.14
N ASP A 81 -5.86 -1.57 28.29
CA ASP A 81 -4.96 -1.92 29.40
C ASP A 81 -3.47 -1.71 29.06
N GLY A 82 -3.15 -1.01 27.96
CA GLY A 82 -1.77 -0.68 27.57
C GLY A 82 -0.90 -1.90 27.20
N LYS A 83 -1.45 -3.11 27.28
CA LYS A 83 -0.86 -4.35 26.78
C LYS A 83 -1.40 -4.58 25.36
N GLY A 84 -0.81 -3.85 24.40
CA GLY A 84 -0.86 -4.29 23.01
C GLY A 84 -0.38 -5.75 22.96
N TRP A 85 -1.06 -6.59 22.16
CA TRP A 85 -0.65 -7.97 21.91
C TRP A 85 0.73 -7.98 21.24
N ASN A 86 1.79 -7.81 22.03
CA ASN A 86 3.13 -8.20 21.66
C ASN A 86 3.13 -9.73 21.71
N GLY A 87 3.20 -10.34 20.53
CA GLY A 87 3.45 -11.77 20.36
C GLY A 87 4.73 -12.14 21.10
N SER A 88 4.58 -12.52 22.36
CA SER A 88 5.62 -13.15 23.16
C SER A 88 5.69 -14.57 22.61
N HIS A 89 6.55 -14.75 21.62
CA HIS A 89 6.94 -16.07 21.15
C HIS A 89 8.07 -16.52 22.07
N ASP A 90 7.81 -17.61 22.77
CA ASP A 90 8.75 -18.42 23.56
C ASP A 90 10.02 -18.80 22.77
#